data_AF-A0A1R0GU46-F1
#
_entry.id   AF-A0A1R0GU46-F1
#
_cell.length_a   1.000
_cell.length_b   1.000
_cell.length_c   1.000
_cell.angle_alpha   90.00
_cell.angle_beta   90.00
_cell.angle_gamma   90.00
#
_symmetry.space_group_name_H-M   'P 1'
#
loop_
_entity.id
_entity.type
_entity.pdbx_description
1 polymer ?
#
loop_
_entity_poly.entity_id
_entity_poly.type
_entity_poly.pdbx_seq_one_letter_code
_entity_poly.pdbx_strand_id
1 'polypeptide(L)'
;MFSYSDIIKYKDTLGIEVAILLATSCFTVKNRANVIPVLIKEYISNSSISDTDADGKTIYSPEIIYLAEKVREAVFTNVYTVGFPLTLVAMKELKAGLDTQLWMKLSRTRHLPTSTVPMETNQFSESKPYFTENTPRYISGFDHFSQTYGHVTDKLLSRIDDFHPDLVYSVIEAEYSDILSKDHILSHVEKELVTVAAIYSLDTPDQLFSHVRACKRLGISQSVIDAAIQLSNEIKTLP
;
A
#
# COMPACT_ATOMS: atom_id res chain seq x y z
N MET A 1 -3.61 12.95 -21.18
CA MET A 1 -3.66 12.95 -19.70
C MET A 1 -4.24 11.61 -19.30
N PHE A 2 -3.62 10.90 -18.36
CA PHE A 2 -4.14 9.61 -17.90
C PHE A 2 -5.46 9.81 -17.13
N SER A 3 -6.43 8.96 -17.36
CA SER A 3 -7.82 9.13 -16.95
C SER A 3 -8.50 7.80 -16.62
N TYR A 4 -9.73 7.87 -16.14
CA TYR A 4 -10.60 6.74 -15.87
C TYR A 4 -10.79 5.83 -17.10
N SER A 5 -10.83 6.40 -18.30
CA SER A 5 -10.95 5.63 -19.55
C SER A 5 -9.74 4.72 -19.81
N ASP A 6 -8.57 5.06 -19.27
CA ASP A 6 -7.36 4.25 -19.42
C ASP A 6 -7.36 3.05 -18.46
N ILE A 7 -8.09 3.13 -17.34
CA ILE A 7 -8.18 2.06 -16.33
C ILE A 7 -9.43 1.19 -16.47
N ILE A 8 -10.53 1.70 -17.03
CA ILE A 8 -11.81 0.98 -17.08
C ILE A 8 -11.73 -0.32 -17.90
N LYS A 9 -10.82 -0.38 -18.88
CA LYS A 9 -10.54 -1.59 -19.68
C LYS A 9 -10.04 -2.77 -18.83
N TYR A 10 -9.50 -2.52 -17.63
CA TYR A 10 -9.03 -3.56 -16.73
C TYR A 10 -10.11 -4.06 -15.75
N LYS A 11 -11.32 -3.48 -15.75
CA LYS A 11 -12.37 -3.79 -14.78
C LYS A 11 -12.70 -5.27 -14.69
N ASP A 12 -12.78 -5.96 -15.82
CA ASP A 12 -13.17 -7.38 -15.85
C ASP A 12 -12.06 -8.32 -15.35
N THR A 13 -10.80 -7.87 -15.37
CA THR A 13 -9.65 -8.70 -14.93
C THR A 13 -9.18 -8.32 -13.53
N LEU A 14 -8.97 -7.03 -13.25
CA LEU A 14 -8.48 -6.53 -11.97
C LEU A 14 -9.60 -6.16 -10.99
N GLY A 15 -10.77 -5.79 -11.50
CA GLY A 15 -11.70 -4.93 -10.76
C GLY A 15 -11.25 -3.47 -10.81
N ILE A 16 -12.22 -2.56 -10.86
CA ILE A 16 -11.92 -1.12 -11.01
C ILE A 16 -11.21 -0.54 -9.77
N GLU A 17 -11.55 -1.00 -8.57
CA GLU A 17 -10.92 -0.56 -7.33
C GLU A 17 -9.42 -0.89 -7.35
N VAL A 18 -9.06 -2.16 -7.62
CA VAL A 18 -7.66 -2.60 -7.69
C VAL A 18 -6.91 -1.82 -8.76
N ALA A 19 -7.49 -1.62 -9.95
CA ALA A 19 -6.86 -0.82 -10.99
C ALA A 19 -6.53 0.62 -10.53
N ILE A 20 -7.42 1.26 -9.75
CA ILE A 20 -7.16 2.57 -9.13
C ILE A 20 -6.02 2.49 -8.10
N LEU A 21 -5.95 1.43 -7.29
CA LEU A 21 -4.86 1.23 -6.31
C LEU A 21 -3.49 1.03 -6.99
N LEU A 22 -3.45 0.30 -8.10
CA LEU A 22 -2.20 0.10 -8.86
C LEU A 22 -1.76 1.41 -9.51
N ALA A 23 -2.69 2.15 -10.11
CA ALA A 23 -2.41 3.46 -10.67
C ALA A 23 -1.91 4.45 -9.60
N THR A 24 -2.55 4.44 -8.42
CA THR A 24 -2.13 5.21 -7.24
C THR A 24 -0.66 4.99 -6.91
N SER A 25 -0.24 3.72 -6.90
CA SER A 25 1.12 3.34 -6.55
C SER A 25 2.13 3.74 -7.63
N CYS A 26 1.79 3.52 -8.90
CA CYS A 26 2.62 3.97 -10.02
C CYS A 26 2.80 5.50 -10.04
N PHE A 27 1.74 6.27 -9.82
CA PHE A 27 1.82 7.74 -9.80
C PHE A 27 2.49 8.30 -8.55
N THR A 28 2.41 7.60 -7.41
CA THR A 28 3.18 7.93 -6.21
C THR A 28 4.68 7.80 -6.50
N VAL A 29 5.12 6.67 -7.06
CA VAL A 29 6.51 6.43 -7.48
C VAL A 29 7.00 7.48 -8.47
N LYS A 30 6.18 7.82 -9.47
CA LYS A 30 6.56 8.78 -10.52
C LYS A 30 6.51 10.25 -10.07
N ASN A 31 6.25 10.54 -8.79
CA ASN A 31 6.04 11.90 -8.28
C ASN A 31 4.98 12.68 -9.08
N ARG A 32 3.88 12.00 -9.41
CA ARG A 32 2.74 12.52 -10.20
C ARG A 32 1.42 12.24 -9.51
N ALA A 33 1.45 12.29 -8.17
CA ALA A 33 0.32 11.93 -7.32
C ALA A 33 -0.91 12.86 -7.47
N ASN A 34 -0.76 14.02 -8.10
CA ASN A 34 -1.86 14.92 -8.45
C ASN A 34 -2.91 14.27 -9.37
N VAL A 35 -2.58 13.19 -10.07
CA VAL A 35 -3.51 12.42 -10.91
C VAL A 35 -4.47 11.56 -10.08
N ILE A 36 -4.05 11.12 -8.88
CA ILE A 36 -4.79 10.19 -8.01
C ILE A 36 -6.20 10.74 -7.66
N PRO A 37 -6.35 11.96 -7.12
CA PRO A 37 -7.69 12.50 -6.81
C PRO A 37 -8.54 12.73 -8.06
N VAL A 38 -7.94 12.94 -9.24
CA VAL A 38 -8.69 13.07 -10.51
C VAL A 38 -9.33 11.72 -10.87
N LEU A 39 -8.59 10.62 -10.77
CA LEU A 39 -9.12 9.28 -11.04
C LEU A 39 -10.30 8.93 -10.13
N ILE A 40 -10.23 9.29 -8.84
CA ILE A 40 -11.33 9.08 -7.89
C ILE A 40 -12.57 9.89 -8.30
N LYS A 41 -12.41 11.17 -8.65
CA LYS A 41 -13.52 12.03 -9.09
C LYS A 41 -14.17 11.49 -10.37
N GLU A 42 -13.37 11.06 -11.33
CA GLU A 42 -13.88 10.48 -12.57
C GLU A 42 -14.61 9.16 -12.28
N TYR A 43 -14.09 8.30 -11.40
CA TYR A 43 -14.80 7.09 -10.97
C TYR A 43 -16.15 7.40 -10.30
N ILE A 44 -16.21 8.36 -9.38
CA ILE A 44 -17.47 8.80 -8.74
C ILE A 44 -18.45 9.28 -9.81
N SER A 45 -18.00 10.12 -10.74
CA SER A 45 -18.84 10.67 -11.82
C SER A 45 -19.38 9.59 -12.76
N ASN A 46 -18.62 8.50 -12.96
CA ASN A 46 -19.00 7.40 -13.84
C ASN A 46 -19.78 6.28 -13.15
N SER A 47 -19.89 6.30 -11.82
CA SER A 47 -20.51 5.21 -11.07
C SER A 47 -21.99 5.45 -10.76
N SER A 48 -22.50 6.69 -10.87
CA SER A 48 -23.88 7.07 -10.47
C SER A 48 -24.17 6.81 -8.98
N ILE A 49 -23.13 6.86 -8.13
CA ILE A 49 -23.19 6.44 -6.71
C ILE A 49 -23.22 7.64 -5.73
N SER A 50 -23.28 8.87 -6.23
CA SER A 50 -23.41 10.06 -5.37
C SER A 50 -24.81 10.66 -5.44
N ASP A 51 -25.44 10.85 -4.28
CA ASP A 51 -26.70 11.60 -4.14
C ASP A 51 -26.40 13.01 -3.60
N THR A 52 -27.41 13.87 -3.53
CA THR A 52 -27.31 15.19 -2.87
C THR A 52 -28.31 15.29 -1.74
N ASP A 53 -27.88 15.79 -0.58
CA ASP A 53 -28.78 16.09 0.53
C ASP A 53 -29.67 17.31 0.23
N ALA A 54 -30.59 17.61 1.14
CA ALA A 54 -31.50 18.74 1.04
C ALA A 54 -30.80 20.12 0.98
N ASP A 55 -29.53 20.20 1.40
CA ASP A 55 -28.70 21.40 1.32
C ASP A 55 -27.84 21.44 0.03
N GLY A 56 -28.00 20.46 -0.87
CA GLY A 56 -27.23 20.31 -2.09
C GLY A 56 -25.80 19.79 -1.88
N LYS A 57 -25.48 19.23 -0.70
CA LYS A 57 -24.16 18.61 -0.47
C LYS A 57 -24.16 17.17 -0.97
N THR A 58 -23.04 16.77 -1.57
CA THR A 58 -22.84 15.40 -2.03
C THR A 58 -22.86 14.42 -0.86
N ILE A 59 -23.73 13.43 -0.94
CA ILE A 59 -23.76 12.24 -0.09
C ILE A 59 -22.93 11.17 -0.80
N TYR A 60 -21.81 10.80 -0.18
CA TYR A 60 -20.98 9.70 -0.65
C TYR A 60 -21.47 8.38 -0.07
N SER A 61 -21.60 7.37 -0.93
CA SER A 61 -21.93 6.02 -0.48
C SER A 61 -20.79 5.41 0.35
N PRO A 62 -21.07 4.36 1.15
CA PRO A 62 -20.05 3.61 1.86
C PRO A 62 -18.92 3.08 0.95
N GLU A 63 -19.25 2.67 -0.27
CA GLU A 63 -18.30 2.14 -1.25
C GLU A 63 -17.30 3.21 -1.71
N ILE A 64 -17.74 4.44 -1.94
CA ILE A 64 -16.86 5.56 -2.31
C ILE A 64 -15.94 5.95 -1.15
N ILE A 65 -16.49 5.99 0.07
CA ILE A 65 -15.70 6.26 1.28
C ILE A 65 -14.63 5.19 1.44
N TYR A 66 -15.01 3.92 1.32
CA TYR A 66 -14.09 2.79 1.48
C TYR A 66 -13.01 2.75 0.38
N LEU A 67 -13.35 3.05 -0.88
CA LEU A 67 -12.34 3.20 -1.93
C LEU A 67 -11.34 4.32 -1.62
N ALA A 68 -11.83 5.48 -1.16
CA ALA A 68 -10.95 6.59 -0.79
C ALA A 68 -10.05 6.24 0.40
N GLU A 69 -10.53 5.44 1.36
CA GLU A 69 -9.72 4.87 2.44
C GLU A 69 -8.65 3.92 1.91
N LYS A 70 -9.01 2.99 1.01
CA LYS A 70 -8.05 2.09 0.36
C LYS A 70 -6.98 2.83 -0.43
N VAL A 71 -7.35 3.88 -1.18
CA VAL A 71 -6.37 4.70 -1.92
C VAL A 71 -5.41 5.41 -0.96
N ARG A 72 -5.94 5.97 0.13
CA ARG A 72 -5.11 6.59 1.17
C ARG A 72 -4.17 5.57 1.82
N GLU A 73 -4.66 4.37 2.09
CA GLU A 73 -3.86 3.27 2.64
C GLU A 73 -2.81 2.77 1.64
N ALA A 74 -3.10 2.74 0.34
CA ALA A 74 -2.12 2.40 -0.70
C ALA A 74 -0.99 3.44 -0.76
N VAL A 75 -1.31 4.74 -0.66
CA VAL A 75 -0.29 5.80 -0.55
C VAL A 75 0.58 5.60 0.70
N PHE A 76 -0.03 5.29 1.84
CA PHE A 76 0.72 5.00 3.07
C PHE A 76 1.58 3.74 2.94
N THR A 77 1.02 2.65 2.41
CA THR A 77 1.73 1.38 2.18
C THR A 77 2.95 1.59 1.30
N ASN A 78 2.90 2.47 0.29
CA ASN A 78 4.06 2.74 -0.56
C ASN A 78 5.27 3.36 0.18
N VAL A 79 5.15 3.78 1.45
CA VAL A 79 6.25 4.38 2.22
C VAL A 79 7.49 3.48 2.32
N TYR A 80 7.35 2.16 2.36
CA TYR A 80 8.52 1.28 2.38
C TYR A 80 9.18 1.14 1.00
N THR A 81 8.43 1.30 -0.09
CA THR A 81 8.99 1.30 -1.46
C THR A 81 9.60 2.62 -1.89
N VAL A 82 9.03 3.76 -1.52
CA VAL A 82 9.43 5.09 -2.03
C VAL A 82 9.93 6.06 -0.96
N GLY A 83 9.86 5.66 0.31
CA GLY A 83 10.21 6.50 1.45
C GLY A 83 9.19 7.59 1.76
N PHE A 84 9.38 8.24 2.91
CA PHE A 84 8.53 9.34 3.38
C PHE A 84 8.39 10.51 2.39
N PRO A 85 9.43 10.97 1.66
CA PRO A 85 9.29 12.16 0.82
C PRO A 85 8.16 12.05 -0.21
N LEU A 86 8.13 10.95 -0.99
CA LEU A 86 7.10 10.77 -2.01
C LEU A 86 5.75 10.39 -1.40
N THR A 87 5.71 9.64 -0.30
CA THR A 87 4.47 9.37 0.43
C THR A 87 3.83 10.65 0.96
N LEU A 88 4.60 11.58 1.52
CA LEU A 88 4.08 12.86 2.04
C LEU A 88 3.55 13.76 0.91
N VAL A 89 4.27 13.82 -0.22
CA VAL A 89 3.79 14.53 -1.41
C VAL A 89 2.46 13.93 -1.89
N ALA A 90 2.40 12.61 -2.04
CA ALA A 90 1.19 11.94 -2.50
C ALA A 90 0.00 12.10 -1.55
N MET A 91 0.23 12.03 -0.23
CA MET A 91 -0.80 12.24 0.77
C MET A 91 -1.33 13.68 0.74
N LYS A 92 -0.45 14.67 0.51
CA LYS A 92 -0.83 16.08 0.36
C LYS A 92 -1.66 16.30 -0.91
N GLU A 93 -1.23 15.76 -2.05
CA GLU A 93 -1.97 15.85 -3.32
C GLU A 93 -3.34 15.18 -3.22
N LEU A 94 -3.41 13.99 -2.63
CA LEU A 94 -4.67 13.29 -2.37
C LEU A 94 -5.61 14.14 -1.51
N LYS A 95 -5.11 14.68 -0.40
CA LYS A 95 -5.90 15.54 0.50
C LYS A 95 -6.39 16.81 -0.17
N ALA A 96 -5.54 17.46 -0.96
CA ALA A 96 -5.87 18.72 -1.63
C ALA A 96 -6.86 18.50 -2.79
N GLY A 97 -6.76 17.37 -3.48
CA GLY A 97 -7.58 17.06 -4.63
C GLY A 97 -8.92 16.42 -4.29
N LEU A 98 -9.05 15.70 -3.17
CA LEU A 98 -10.34 15.13 -2.74
C LEU A 98 -11.31 16.20 -2.23
N ASP A 99 -12.60 15.95 -2.42
CA ASP A 99 -13.63 16.79 -1.82
C ASP A 99 -13.52 16.80 -0.28
N THR A 100 -13.79 17.96 0.33
CA THR A 100 -13.61 18.16 1.77
C THR A 100 -14.58 17.30 2.58
N GLN A 101 -15.83 17.12 2.12
CA GLN A 101 -16.80 16.29 2.82
C GLN A 101 -16.38 14.82 2.78
N LEU A 102 -15.92 14.34 1.62
CA LEU A 102 -15.37 12.99 1.49
C LEU A 102 -14.16 12.78 2.42
N TRP A 103 -13.20 13.71 2.43
CA TRP A 103 -12.01 13.61 3.28
C TRP A 103 -12.36 13.55 4.78
N MET A 104 -13.39 14.27 5.21
CA MET A 104 -13.85 14.25 6.61
C MET A 104 -14.53 12.94 7.02
N LYS A 105 -15.03 12.14 6.06
CA LYS A 105 -15.65 10.84 6.32
C LYS A 105 -14.63 9.71 6.48
N LEU A 106 -13.40 9.88 5.99
CA LEU A 106 -12.37 8.85 6.10
C LEU A 106 -12.01 8.60 7.57
N SER A 107 -11.87 7.34 7.93
CA SER A 107 -11.43 6.88 9.25
C SER A 107 -10.15 7.59 9.67
N ARG A 108 -10.06 7.94 10.96
CA ARG A 108 -8.84 8.48 11.60
C ARG A 108 -8.27 7.53 12.65
N THR A 109 -8.76 6.29 12.66
CA THR A 109 -8.31 5.26 13.59
C THR A 109 -6.84 4.99 13.34
N ARG A 110 -6.05 4.99 14.42
CA ARG A 110 -4.65 4.59 14.38
C ARG A 110 -4.58 3.09 14.65
N HIS A 111 -4.08 2.33 13.67
CA HIS A 111 -3.97 0.88 13.75
C HIS A 111 -2.56 0.40 14.15
N LEU A 112 -1.58 1.31 14.15
CA LEU A 112 -0.24 1.06 14.66
C LEU A 112 -0.19 1.11 16.20
N PRO A 113 0.60 0.24 16.84
CA PRO A 113 0.74 0.26 18.30
C PRO A 113 1.25 1.62 18.76
N THR A 114 0.51 2.30 19.64
CA THR A 114 0.94 3.56 20.26
C THR A 114 1.84 3.35 21.47
N SER A 115 2.36 2.12 21.65
CA SER A 115 2.82 1.57 22.93
C SER A 115 3.42 2.66 23.81
N THR A 116 2.60 3.18 24.71
CA THR A 116 3.06 3.96 25.83
C THR A 116 3.72 2.91 26.71
N VAL A 117 5.02 2.69 26.49
CA VAL A 117 5.85 2.10 27.54
C VAL A 117 5.48 2.92 28.78
N PRO A 118 4.88 2.34 29.83
CA PRO A 118 4.74 3.08 31.07
C PRO A 118 6.14 3.59 31.38
N MET A 119 6.29 4.85 31.77
CA MET A 119 7.55 5.34 32.34
C MET A 119 7.81 4.54 33.63
N GLU A 120 8.17 3.28 33.52
CA GLU A 120 8.78 2.53 34.60
C GLU A 120 10.16 3.13 34.73
N THR A 121 10.25 3.92 35.81
CA THR A 121 11.44 4.36 36.52
C THR A 121 12.75 3.98 35.85
N ASN A 122 13.47 5.04 35.47
CA ASN A 122 14.89 5.20 35.13
C ASN A 122 15.89 4.26 35.84
N GLN A 123 15.68 2.95 35.80
CA GLN A 123 16.67 1.96 36.12
C GLN A 123 17.42 1.73 34.82
N PHE A 124 18.73 1.97 34.86
CA PHE A 124 19.66 1.55 33.84
C PHE A 124 19.63 0.01 33.74
N SER A 125 18.55 -0.53 33.16
CA SER A 125 18.49 -1.90 32.71
C SER A 125 19.56 -2.03 31.65
N GLU A 126 20.36 -3.09 31.76
CA GLU A 126 21.26 -3.54 30.70
C GLU A 126 20.60 -3.39 29.33
N SER A 127 21.37 -2.96 28.33
CA SER A 127 20.91 -2.80 26.95
C SER A 127 20.37 -4.14 26.46
N LYS A 128 19.07 -4.36 26.61
CA LYS A 128 18.41 -5.49 25.96
C LYS A 128 18.62 -5.29 24.46
N PRO A 129 18.99 -6.34 23.71
CA PRO A 129 19.08 -6.24 22.26
C PRO A 129 17.73 -5.71 21.74
N TYR A 130 17.79 -4.68 20.91
CA TYR A 130 16.61 -3.99 20.37
C TYR A 130 15.73 -4.92 19.53
N PHE A 131 16.34 -5.96 18.96
CA PHE A 131 15.70 -7.01 18.19
C PHE A 131 15.62 -8.30 19.02
N THR A 132 14.40 -8.79 19.24
CA THR A 132 14.17 -10.11 19.85
C THR A 132 13.12 -10.85 19.02
N GLU A 133 13.49 -12.02 18.51
CA GLU A 133 12.68 -12.83 17.57
C GLU A 133 11.37 -13.40 18.17
N ASN A 134 11.00 -12.99 19.38
CA ASN A 134 9.83 -13.49 20.11
C ASN A 134 8.86 -12.36 20.52
N THR A 135 9.07 -11.12 20.07
CA THR A 135 8.08 -10.06 20.31
C THR A 135 6.83 -10.28 19.46
N PRO A 136 5.64 -9.83 19.90
CA PRO A 136 4.45 -9.86 19.05
C PRO A 136 4.61 -9.13 17.71
N ARG A 137 5.43 -8.05 17.68
CA ARG A 137 5.76 -7.34 16.44
C ARG A 137 6.58 -8.23 15.52
N TYR A 138 7.67 -8.81 16.02
CA TYR A 138 8.48 -9.72 15.23
C TYR A 138 7.67 -10.89 14.66
N ILE A 139 6.88 -11.57 15.50
CA ILE A 139 6.03 -12.70 15.07
C ILE A 139 5.07 -12.26 13.96
N SER A 140 4.36 -11.14 14.16
CA SER A 140 3.43 -10.60 13.15
C SER A 140 4.11 -10.27 11.82
N GLY A 141 5.30 -9.69 11.85
CA GLY A 141 6.07 -9.37 10.66
C GLY A 141 6.63 -10.61 9.98
N PHE A 142 7.23 -11.51 10.75
CA PHE A 142 7.80 -12.77 10.28
C PHE A 142 6.75 -13.66 9.64
N ASP A 143 5.54 -13.75 10.21
CA ASP A 143 4.44 -14.55 9.64
C ASP A 143 4.01 -14.00 8.28
N HIS A 144 3.84 -12.68 8.15
CA HIS A 144 3.49 -12.04 6.88
C HIS A 144 4.61 -12.18 5.84
N PHE A 145 5.86 -12.00 6.26
CA PHE A 145 7.05 -12.21 5.42
C PHE A 145 7.11 -13.67 4.95
N SER A 146 6.85 -14.62 5.84
CA SER A 146 6.85 -16.05 5.54
C SER A 146 5.78 -16.46 4.54
N GLN A 147 4.59 -15.88 4.62
CA GLN A 147 3.52 -16.09 3.63
C GLN A 147 3.93 -15.55 2.23
N THR A 148 4.65 -14.44 2.21
CA THR A 148 5.13 -13.79 0.99
C THR A 148 6.23 -14.62 0.30
N TYR A 149 7.23 -15.08 1.04
CA TYR A 149 8.43 -15.73 0.48
C TYR A 149 8.43 -17.26 0.55
N GLY A 150 7.65 -17.87 1.45
CA GLY A 150 7.52 -19.32 1.61
C GLY A 150 8.84 -20.00 2.00
N HIS A 151 9.18 -21.11 1.35
CA HIS A 151 10.34 -21.94 1.71
C HIS A 151 11.72 -21.24 1.58
N VAL A 152 11.81 -20.02 1.04
CA VAL A 152 13.07 -19.27 0.95
C VAL A 152 13.21 -18.19 2.02
N THR A 153 12.25 -18.06 2.94
CA THR A 153 12.23 -17.03 3.99
C THR A 153 13.53 -16.98 4.79
N ASP A 154 13.91 -18.08 5.44
CA ASP A 154 15.09 -18.10 6.33
C ASP A 154 16.37 -17.78 5.55
N LYS A 155 16.47 -18.27 4.31
CA LYS A 155 17.60 -17.97 3.43
C LYS A 155 17.66 -16.50 3.03
N LEU A 156 16.52 -15.86 2.83
CA LEU A 156 16.46 -14.44 2.49
C LEU A 156 16.82 -13.59 3.71
N LEU A 157 16.29 -13.91 4.89
CA LEU A 157 16.64 -13.21 6.13
C LEU A 157 18.12 -13.36 6.49
N SER A 158 18.70 -14.56 6.35
CA SER A 158 20.13 -14.76 6.54
C SER A 158 21.00 -13.93 5.57
N ARG A 159 20.54 -13.71 4.33
CA ARG A 159 21.24 -12.81 3.39
C ARG A 159 21.09 -11.34 3.77
N ILE A 160 19.91 -10.94 4.24
CA ILE A 160 19.66 -9.57 4.71
C ILE A 160 20.53 -9.26 5.93
N ASP A 161 20.64 -10.21 6.87
CA ASP A 161 21.50 -10.12 8.06
C ASP A 161 22.97 -9.97 7.67
N ASP A 162 23.44 -10.77 6.70
CA ASP A 162 24.81 -10.69 6.15
C ASP A 162 25.10 -9.35 5.46
N PHE A 163 24.09 -8.69 4.86
CA PHE A 163 24.25 -7.33 4.35
C PHE A 163 24.40 -6.31 5.48
N HIS A 164 23.49 -6.35 6.46
CA HIS A 164 23.56 -5.56 7.67
C HIS A 164 22.54 -6.08 8.72
N PRO A 165 22.95 -6.34 9.98
CA PRO A 165 22.06 -6.95 10.98
C PRO A 165 20.81 -6.11 11.29
N ASP A 166 20.94 -4.78 11.37
CA ASP A 166 19.78 -3.90 11.61
C ASP A 166 18.78 -3.84 10.43
N LEU A 167 19.15 -4.36 9.25
CA LEU A 167 18.25 -4.42 8.12
C LEU A 167 17.16 -5.48 8.34
N VAL A 168 17.45 -6.57 9.07
CA VAL A 168 16.45 -7.56 9.45
C VAL A 168 15.38 -6.93 10.33
N TYR A 169 15.78 -6.11 11.32
CA TYR A 169 14.83 -5.35 12.14
C TYR A 169 13.95 -4.44 11.27
N SER A 170 14.57 -3.69 10.36
CA SER A 170 13.86 -2.72 9.51
C SER A 170 12.82 -3.42 8.63
N VAL A 171 13.18 -4.55 8.02
CA VAL A 171 12.26 -5.33 7.19
C VAL A 171 11.17 -5.99 8.04
N ILE A 172 11.52 -6.74 9.09
CA ILE A 172 10.53 -7.54 9.81
C ILE A 172 9.64 -6.68 10.71
N GLU A 173 10.21 -5.83 11.56
CA GLU A 173 9.43 -5.08 12.54
C GLU A 173 8.88 -3.76 12.00
N ALA A 174 9.66 -3.00 11.23
CA ALA A 174 9.20 -1.69 10.76
C ALA A 174 8.30 -1.80 9.52
N GLU A 175 8.63 -2.65 8.55
CA GLU A 175 7.87 -2.76 7.31
C GLU A 175 6.80 -3.86 7.40
N TYR A 176 7.22 -5.11 7.60
CA TYR A 176 6.31 -6.25 7.51
C TYR A 176 5.34 -6.34 8.69
N SER A 177 5.77 -6.05 9.91
CA SER A 177 4.89 -6.03 11.08
C SER A 177 3.97 -4.81 11.07
N ASP A 178 4.53 -3.61 11.01
CA ASP A 178 3.75 -2.42 11.29
C ASP A 178 2.92 -1.99 10.08
N ILE A 179 3.40 -2.20 8.85
CA ILE A 179 2.70 -1.76 7.63
C ILE A 179 2.02 -2.95 6.94
N LEU A 180 2.78 -3.96 6.52
CA LEU A 180 2.27 -4.96 5.59
C LEU A 180 1.35 -5.99 6.23
N SER A 181 1.56 -6.40 7.48
CA SER A 181 0.69 -7.38 8.16
C SER A 181 -0.70 -6.84 8.54
N LYS A 182 -0.95 -5.53 8.41
CA LYS A 182 -2.18 -4.89 8.90
C LYS A 182 -3.30 -4.92 7.89
N ASP A 183 -4.01 -6.03 7.76
CA ASP A 183 -4.99 -6.27 6.67
C ASP A 183 -6.40 -5.69 6.89
N HIS A 184 -6.49 -4.60 7.66
CA HIS A 184 -7.76 -3.99 8.07
C HIS A 184 -8.43 -3.11 6.98
N ILE A 185 -7.65 -2.50 6.09
CA ILE A 185 -8.15 -1.69 4.96
C ILE A 185 -7.79 -2.34 3.63
N LEU A 186 -6.50 -2.56 3.38
CA LEU A 186 -6.01 -3.34 2.24
C LEU A 186 -5.74 -4.78 2.68
N SER A 187 -6.26 -5.73 1.92
CA SER A 187 -5.91 -7.14 2.07
C SER A 187 -4.45 -7.42 1.67
N HIS A 188 -3.92 -8.58 2.09
CA HIS A 188 -2.59 -9.04 1.66
C HIS A 188 -2.46 -9.08 0.13
N VAL A 189 -3.49 -9.56 -0.57
CA VAL A 189 -3.52 -9.60 -2.04
C VAL A 189 -3.43 -8.21 -2.65
N GLU A 190 -4.21 -7.24 -2.15
CA GLU A 190 -4.17 -5.86 -2.66
C GLU A 190 -2.83 -5.19 -2.39
N LYS A 191 -2.24 -5.39 -1.21
CA LYS A 191 -0.91 -4.88 -0.88
C LYS A 191 0.15 -5.45 -1.83
N GLU A 192 0.15 -6.75 -2.04
CA GLU A 192 1.12 -7.41 -2.93
C GLU A 192 1.01 -6.88 -4.37
N LEU A 193 -0.21 -6.66 -4.88
CA LEU A 193 -0.39 -6.06 -6.21
C LEU A 193 0.05 -4.59 -6.26
N VAL A 194 -0.25 -3.80 -5.22
CA VAL A 194 0.25 -2.42 -5.05
C VAL A 194 1.78 -2.38 -5.05
N THR A 195 2.42 -3.30 -4.33
CA THR A 195 3.87 -3.48 -4.29
C THR A 195 4.42 -3.78 -5.68
N VAL A 196 3.86 -4.76 -6.39
CA VAL A 196 4.25 -5.11 -7.77
C VAL A 196 4.16 -3.90 -8.69
N ALA A 197 3.08 -3.11 -8.59
CA ALA A 197 2.90 -1.92 -9.41
C ALA A 197 3.96 -0.84 -9.11
N ALA A 198 4.27 -0.63 -7.84
CA ALA A 198 5.28 0.33 -7.41
C ALA A 198 6.69 -0.08 -7.86
N ILE A 199 7.12 -1.32 -7.60
CA ILE A 199 8.47 -1.80 -7.92
C ILE A 199 8.69 -1.98 -9.43
N TYR A 200 7.63 -2.30 -10.19
CA TYR A 200 7.70 -2.26 -11.66
C TYR A 200 8.03 -0.85 -12.17
N SER A 201 7.38 0.16 -11.57
CA SER A 201 7.59 1.57 -11.90
C SER A 201 8.97 2.08 -11.47
N LEU A 202 9.50 1.59 -10.34
CA LEU A 202 10.85 1.88 -9.83
C LEU A 202 11.98 1.20 -10.61
N ASP A 203 11.66 0.22 -11.46
CA ASP A 203 12.64 -0.54 -12.24
C ASP A 203 13.59 -1.40 -11.38
N THR A 204 13.03 -2.11 -10.39
CA THR A 204 13.78 -3.01 -9.49
C THR A 204 13.50 -4.48 -9.81
N PRO A 205 14.15 -5.08 -10.84
CA PRO A 205 13.77 -6.38 -11.39
C PRO A 205 13.88 -7.56 -10.41
N ASP A 206 14.88 -7.57 -9.51
CA ASP A 206 15.04 -8.64 -8.52
C ASP A 206 13.92 -8.64 -7.47
N GLN A 207 13.48 -7.43 -7.08
CA GLN A 207 12.32 -7.24 -6.21
C GLN A 207 11.05 -7.64 -6.93
N LEU A 208 10.86 -7.19 -8.18
CA LEU A 208 9.72 -7.54 -9.02
C LEU A 208 9.59 -9.05 -9.19
N PHE A 209 10.70 -9.75 -9.46
CA PHE A 209 10.71 -11.21 -9.56
C PHE A 209 10.21 -11.89 -8.28
N SER A 210 10.66 -11.40 -7.12
CA SER A 210 10.32 -11.98 -5.83
C SER A 210 8.84 -11.78 -5.49
N HIS A 211 8.31 -10.57 -5.72
CA HIS A 211 6.91 -10.22 -5.47
C HIS A 211 5.94 -10.84 -6.48
N VAL A 212 6.30 -10.98 -7.76
CA VAL A 212 5.50 -11.76 -8.72
C VAL A 212 5.39 -13.24 -8.30
N ARG A 213 6.43 -13.80 -7.69
CA ARG A 213 6.33 -15.16 -7.10
C ARG A 213 5.46 -15.18 -5.86
N ALA A 214 5.47 -14.12 -5.05
CA ALA A 214 4.59 -14.00 -3.89
C ALA A 214 3.12 -13.93 -4.34
N CYS A 215 2.78 -13.16 -5.39
CA CYS A 215 1.45 -13.18 -6.00
C CYS A 215 0.97 -14.60 -6.32
N LYS A 216 1.85 -15.43 -6.92
CA LYS A 216 1.53 -16.82 -7.24
C LYS A 216 1.29 -17.67 -5.99
N ARG A 217 2.06 -17.46 -4.91
CA ARG A 217 1.85 -18.16 -3.62
C ARG A 217 0.53 -17.78 -2.96
N LEU A 218 0.12 -16.51 -3.10
CA LEU A 218 -1.17 -16.01 -2.63
C LEU A 218 -2.35 -16.46 -3.51
N GLY A 219 -2.11 -17.26 -4.55
CA GLY A 219 -3.17 -17.78 -5.43
C GLY A 219 -3.70 -16.76 -6.43
N ILE A 220 -3.02 -15.63 -6.63
CA ILE A 220 -3.39 -14.63 -7.63
C ILE A 220 -3.21 -15.24 -9.03
N SER A 221 -4.24 -15.15 -9.88
CA SER A 221 -4.18 -15.71 -11.23
C SER A 221 -3.15 -14.99 -12.10
N GLN A 222 -2.58 -15.72 -13.06
CA GLN A 222 -1.59 -15.15 -13.99
C GLN A 222 -2.19 -13.97 -14.78
N SER A 223 -3.48 -14.03 -15.16
CA SER A 223 -4.14 -12.93 -15.86
C SER A 223 -4.22 -11.63 -15.05
N VAL A 224 -4.41 -11.72 -13.73
CA VAL A 224 -4.40 -10.56 -12.82
C VAL A 224 -2.99 -9.98 -12.72
N ILE A 225 -1.97 -10.83 -12.58
CA ILE A 225 -0.56 -10.41 -12.52
C ILE A 225 -0.16 -9.70 -13.83
N ASP A 226 -0.52 -10.29 -14.97
CA ASP A 226 -0.21 -9.73 -16.30
C ASP A 226 -0.91 -8.38 -16.51
N ALA A 227 -2.18 -8.27 -16.12
CA ALA A 227 -2.93 -7.02 -16.18
C ALA A 227 -2.34 -5.94 -15.26
N ALA A 228 -1.88 -6.30 -14.06
CA ALA A 228 -1.21 -5.39 -13.14
C ALA A 228 0.09 -4.85 -13.77
N ILE A 229 0.93 -5.72 -14.31
CA ILE A 229 2.18 -5.35 -15.01
C ILE A 229 1.89 -4.47 -16.23
N GLN A 230 0.87 -4.82 -17.03
CA GLN A 230 0.49 -4.06 -18.22
C GLN A 230 0.06 -2.64 -17.85
N LEU A 231 -0.82 -2.48 -16.86
CA LEU A 231 -1.25 -1.18 -16.36
C LEU A 231 -0.06 -0.36 -15.84
N SER A 232 0.82 -0.99 -15.06
CA SER A 232 2.03 -0.33 -14.56
C SER A 232 2.97 0.11 -15.69
N ASN A 233 3.12 -0.69 -16.75
CA ASN A 233 3.90 -0.31 -17.92
C ASN A 233 3.30 0.86 -18.69
N GLU A 234 1.99 0.85 -18.91
CA GLU A 234 1.28 1.97 -19.55
C GLU A 234 1.52 3.27 -18.77
N ILE A 235 1.43 3.24 -17.44
CA ILE A 235 1.71 4.42 -16.60
C ILE A 235 3.20 4.79 -16.58
N LYS A 236 4.09 3.79 -16.51
CA LYS A 236 5.56 4.01 -16.52
C LYS A 236 6.01 4.73 -17.78
N THR A 237 5.42 4.40 -18.92
CA THR A 237 5.76 4.94 -20.25
C THR A 237 5.01 6.22 -20.61
N LEU A 238 4.11 6.72 -19.75
CA LEU A 238 3.50 8.03 -19.94
C LEU A 238 4.59 9.13 -19.99
N PRO A 239 4.44 10.10 -20.92
CA PRO A 239 5.30 11.28 -20.98
C PRO A 239 5.14 12.15 -19.74
#